data_AF-A0A1R2CXA5-F1
#
_entry.id   AF-A0A1R2CXA5-F1
#
_cell.length_a   1.000
_cell.length_b   1.000
_cell.length_c   1.000
_cell.angle_alpha   90.00
_cell.angle_beta   90.00
_cell.angle_gamma   90.00
#
_symmetry.space_group_name_H-M   'P 1'
#
loop_
_entity.id
_entity.type
_entity.pdbx_description
1 polymer ?
#
loop_
_entity_poly.entity_id
_entity_poly.type
_entity_poly.pdbx_seq_one_letter_code
_entity_poly.pdbx_strand_id
1 'polypeptide(L)'
;MGNQQSQIFRLINQGQEDEAIKSLQIQKNVNQISSNGISILRASLEKGQIKLFKYCYVRNAVLMPALDKGRTILHRSVELGFYDFTWKLLRDSKTFKFSVDDQDIYGQTALHIAVELQNSDIVALLLKYNARKDLKNTSGKNPYDLALEIKVTGMEGILEQFNMEDYLVKPTHDDISPVRDQVSTQVSKETKVDSEKSAKIFLLEKTLEESQVPIIKGDELEMMEIINKGSSCLVYKGKWRGSEVAIKQFSTEYSESDKKMKKFAKELQVLTQVRHPNLLLLMGICIDKPNLCLITELVPNLTLFYAIHKNKVKKLTLSERFNIAIQLCKGITYLHSNEPPIIHRDLKPENCLMDYNLNVKIADFGLARFSSSFIQTEESMTTICIGTTRFMAPELFDNSKSDTIGVEVDIWALGCLIIEIFSNKRPWHYISSSKANSIFFEIFNKKPIPVPENVVPEIAEIIKDCCRYNPKRR
;
A
#
# COMPACT_ATOMS: atom_id res chain seq x y z
N MET A 1 21.65 44.02 -9.37
CA MET A 1 22.35 42.74 -9.61
C MET A 1 21.31 41.64 -9.51
N GLY A 2 21.05 40.92 -10.61
CA GLY A 2 19.90 40.02 -10.75
C GLY A 2 20.02 38.75 -9.89
N ASN A 3 18.92 38.42 -9.23
CA ASN A 3 18.75 37.34 -8.25
C ASN A 3 18.86 35.95 -8.95
N GLN A 4 20.07 35.40 -9.08
CA GLN A 4 20.24 34.00 -9.50
C GLN A 4 19.92 33.06 -8.34
N GLN A 5 18.65 32.66 -8.25
CA GLN A 5 18.25 31.54 -7.40
C GLN A 5 19.05 30.29 -7.84
N SER A 6 19.87 29.74 -6.94
CA SER A 6 20.67 28.53 -7.23
C SER A 6 19.79 27.45 -7.84
N GLN A 7 20.29 26.77 -8.89
CA GLN A 7 19.56 25.79 -9.70
C GLN A 7 18.83 24.75 -8.83
N ILE A 8 19.40 24.37 -7.68
CA ILE A 8 18.79 23.45 -6.73
C ILE A 8 17.47 23.98 -6.15
N PHE A 9 17.39 25.27 -5.81
CA PHE A 9 16.19 25.87 -5.24
C PHE A 9 15.09 26.06 -6.28
N ARG A 10 15.43 26.14 -7.58
CA ARG A 10 14.43 26.06 -8.65
C ARG A 10 13.80 24.67 -8.72
N LEU A 11 14.61 23.62 -8.68
CA LEU A 11 14.12 22.23 -8.67
C LEU A 11 13.25 21.93 -7.44
N ILE A 12 13.67 22.42 -6.27
CA ILE A 12 12.85 22.35 -5.04
C ILE A 12 11.52 23.07 -5.22
N ASN A 13 11.50 24.29 -5.78
CA ASN A 13 10.24 25.00 -6.00
C ASN A 13 9.32 24.34 -7.04
N GLN A 14 9.89 23.57 -7.99
CA GLN A 14 9.17 22.85 -9.03
C GLN A 14 8.73 21.43 -8.61
N GLY A 15 9.10 20.97 -7.41
CA GLY A 15 8.72 19.62 -6.94
C GLY A 15 9.53 18.47 -7.53
N GLN A 16 10.63 18.76 -8.23
CA GLN A 16 11.44 17.76 -8.93
C GLN A 16 12.47 17.12 -7.98
N GLU A 17 12.00 16.29 -7.05
CA GLU A 17 12.85 15.69 -6.00
C GLU A 17 14.01 14.85 -6.56
N ASP A 18 13.75 14.03 -7.57
CA ASP A 18 14.75 13.10 -8.11
C ASP A 18 15.88 13.86 -8.87
N GLU A 19 15.54 14.94 -9.57
CA GLU A 19 16.51 15.82 -10.23
C GLU A 19 17.31 16.65 -9.21
N ALA A 20 16.65 17.13 -8.15
CA ALA A 20 17.33 17.80 -7.06
C ALA A 20 18.35 16.89 -6.38
N ILE A 21 17.99 15.62 -6.12
CA ILE A 21 18.90 14.62 -5.55
C ILE A 21 20.08 14.35 -6.49
N LYS A 22 19.85 14.18 -7.80
CA LYS A 22 20.92 14.00 -8.79
C LYS A 22 21.90 15.17 -8.80
N SER A 23 21.39 16.40 -8.77
CA SER A 23 22.20 17.60 -8.70
C SER A 23 23.06 17.63 -7.42
N LEU A 24 22.50 17.25 -6.28
CA LEU A 24 23.24 17.17 -5.00
C LEU A 24 24.29 16.06 -4.97
N GLN A 25 24.05 14.93 -5.64
CA GLN A 25 25.04 13.86 -5.78
C GLN A 25 26.28 14.33 -6.58
N ILE A 26 26.07 15.14 -7.62
CA ILE A 26 27.14 15.72 -8.44
C ILE A 26 27.91 16.78 -7.64
N GLN A 27 27.18 17.71 -7.01
CA GLN A 27 27.78 18.86 -6.32
C GLN A 27 28.37 18.50 -4.95
N LYS A 28 27.99 17.35 -4.36
CA LYS A 28 28.42 16.84 -3.04
C LYS A 28 28.23 17.83 -1.88
N ASN A 29 27.36 18.81 -2.02
CA ASN A 29 27.06 19.80 -0.98
C ASN A 29 25.55 19.85 -0.67
N VAL A 30 25.18 19.26 0.47
CA VAL A 30 23.78 19.21 0.97
C VAL A 30 23.39 20.42 1.84
N ASN A 31 24.34 21.31 2.16
CA ASN A 31 24.15 22.46 3.05
C ASN A 31 24.02 23.80 2.30
N GLN A 32 23.62 23.77 1.03
CA GLN A 32 23.37 25.02 0.29
C GLN A 32 22.20 25.78 0.90
N ILE A 33 22.33 27.11 0.90
CA ILE A 33 21.33 28.05 1.38
C ILE A 33 20.80 28.90 0.24
N SER A 34 19.52 29.26 0.30
CA SER A 34 18.89 30.15 -0.66
C SER A 34 19.35 31.59 -0.43
N SER A 35 19.00 32.48 -1.36
CA SER A 35 19.18 33.93 -1.20
C SER A 35 18.55 34.49 0.08
N ASN A 36 17.57 33.78 0.65
CA ASN A 36 16.84 34.18 1.85
C ASN A 36 17.33 33.41 3.09
N GLY A 37 18.49 32.76 3.03
CA GLY A 37 19.09 32.03 4.16
C GLY A 37 18.43 30.69 4.50
N ILE A 38 17.61 30.12 3.61
CA ILE A 38 16.90 28.86 3.83
C ILE A 38 17.74 27.70 3.27
N SER A 39 18.12 26.75 4.13
CA SER A 39 18.79 25.51 3.75
C SER A 39 17.93 24.60 2.88
N ILE A 40 18.55 23.72 2.08
CA ILE A 40 17.84 22.67 1.33
C ILE A 40 16.99 21.79 2.25
N LEU A 41 17.53 21.40 3.41
CA LEU A 41 16.81 20.56 4.36
C LEU A 41 15.53 21.26 4.87
N ARG A 42 15.62 22.56 5.19
CA ARG A 42 14.45 23.36 5.60
C ARG A 42 13.45 23.53 4.46
N ALA A 43 13.91 23.82 3.25
CA ALA A 43 13.05 24.01 2.08
C ALA A 43 12.29 22.72 1.71
N SER A 44 12.97 21.57 1.75
CA SER A 44 12.32 20.27 1.49
C SER A 44 11.27 19.90 2.54
N LEU A 45 11.48 20.26 3.82
CA LEU A 45 10.48 20.11 4.87
C LEU A 45 9.25 21.00 4.61
N GLU A 46 9.45 22.28 4.32
CA GLU A 46 8.37 23.24 4.07
C GLU A 46 7.56 22.94 2.79
N LYS A 47 8.16 22.21 1.85
CA LYS A 47 7.53 21.80 0.59
C LYS A 47 6.99 20.37 0.62
N GLY A 48 7.14 19.64 1.72
CA GLY A 48 6.66 18.26 1.85
C GLY A 48 7.40 17.24 0.98
N GLN A 49 8.64 17.52 0.59
CA GLN A 49 9.45 16.69 -0.32
C GLN A 49 10.19 15.59 0.44
N ILE A 50 9.54 14.44 0.58
CA ILE A 50 9.96 13.36 1.49
C ILE A 50 11.30 12.74 1.07
N LYS A 51 11.50 12.46 -0.22
CA LYS A 51 12.72 11.82 -0.70
C LYS A 51 13.91 12.76 -0.54
N LEU A 52 13.74 14.01 -0.96
CA LEU A 52 14.79 15.03 -0.87
C LEU A 52 15.15 15.33 0.59
N PHE A 53 14.14 15.48 1.45
CA PHE A 53 14.36 15.70 2.88
C PHE A 53 15.15 14.55 3.51
N LYS A 54 14.72 13.30 3.28
CA LYS A 54 15.42 12.11 3.79
C LYS A 54 16.86 12.03 3.27
N TYR A 55 17.07 12.31 1.99
CA TYR A 55 18.41 12.30 1.38
C TYR A 55 19.37 13.27 2.07
N CYS A 56 18.89 14.48 2.38
CA CYS A 56 19.68 15.52 3.04
C CYS A 56 19.87 15.21 4.53
N TYR A 57 18.81 14.78 5.22
CA TYR A 57 18.83 14.50 6.66
C TYR A 57 19.85 13.41 7.02
N VAL A 58 19.86 12.29 6.31
CA VAL A 58 20.81 11.17 6.56
C VAL A 58 22.27 11.56 6.29
N ARG A 59 22.50 12.63 5.51
CA ARG A 59 23.82 13.20 5.26
C ARG A 59 24.19 14.31 6.24
N ASN A 60 23.49 14.39 7.38
CA ASN A 60 23.69 15.40 8.42
C ASN A 60 23.59 16.84 7.87
N ALA A 61 22.68 17.07 6.92
CA ALA A 61 22.39 18.43 6.48
C ALA A 61 21.87 19.28 7.64
N VAL A 62 22.25 20.56 7.68
CA VAL A 62 21.86 21.48 8.74
C VAL A 62 20.49 22.07 8.42
N LEU A 63 19.58 22.01 9.39
CA LEU A 63 18.27 22.63 9.28
C LEU A 63 18.39 24.13 9.60
N MET A 64 18.42 24.96 8.55
CA MET A 64 18.48 26.42 8.68
C MET A 64 17.34 27.11 7.91
N PRO A 65 16.63 28.09 8.52
CA PRO A 65 16.64 28.39 9.95
C PRO A 65 16.24 27.18 10.80
N ALA A 66 16.64 27.16 12.07
CA ALA A 66 16.15 26.15 13.01
C ALA A 66 14.63 26.26 13.13
N LEU A 67 13.99 25.19 13.60
CA LEU A 67 12.56 25.25 13.92
C LEU A 67 12.36 26.14 15.14
N ASP A 68 11.37 27.03 15.06
CA ASP A 68 11.07 27.93 16.15
C ASP A 68 10.58 27.15 17.37
N LYS A 69 10.76 27.74 18.56
CA LYS A 69 9.99 27.38 19.75
C LYS A 69 10.15 25.92 20.22
N GLY A 70 11.34 25.33 20.05
CA GLY A 70 11.63 23.97 20.51
C GLY A 70 10.95 22.86 19.69
N ARG A 71 10.35 23.20 18.55
CA ARG A 71 9.63 22.24 17.71
C ARG A 71 10.57 21.24 17.05
N THR A 72 10.11 19.99 16.98
CA THR A 72 10.77 18.94 16.19
C THR A 72 10.25 18.92 14.75
N ILE A 73 10.92 18.17 13.89
CA ILE A 73 10.48 17.97 12.50
C ILE A 73 9.09 17.31 12.42
N LEU A 74 8.72 16.54 13.44
CA LEU A 74 7.39 15.95 13.57
C LEU A 74 6.33 17.02 13.84
N HIS A 75 6.57 17.94 14.77
CA HIS A 75 5.67 19.08 15.02
C HIS A 75 5.43 19.86 13.74
N ARG A 76 6.50 20.16 12.99
CA ARG A 76 6.37 20.95 11.76
C ARG A 76 5.67 20.19 10.64
N SER A 77 5.88 18.88 10.49
CA SER A 77 5.17 18.09 9.47
C SER A 77 3.67 18.00 9.76
N VAL A 78 3.30 17.90 11.04
CA VAL A 78 1.92 17.93 11.51
C VAL A 78 1.30 19.30 11.30
N GLU A 79 2.01 20.36 11.66
CA GLU A 79 1.55 21.75 11.48
C GLU A 79 1.26 22.09 10.02
N LEU A 80 2.08 21.58 9.10
CA LEU A 80 1.89 21.75 7.66
C LEU A 80 0.82 20.80 7.07
N GLY A 81 0.27 19.88 7.87
CA GLY A 81 -0.73 18.91 7.42
C GLY A 81 -0.21 17.83 6.49
N PHE A 82 1.11 17.60 6.42
CA PHE A 82 1.71 16.61 5.54
C PHE A 82 1.59 15.20 6.12
N TYR A 83 0.48 14.54 5.84
CA TYR A 83 0.21 13.18 6.32
C TYR A 83 1.31 12.18 5.92
N ASP A 84 1.62 12.05 4.63
CA ASP A 84 2.61 11.07 4.14
C ASP A 84 4.02 11.32 4.71
N PHE A 85 4.36 12.59 4.87
CA PHE A 85 5.62 13.01 5.49
C PHE A 85 5.65 12.60 6.98
N THR A 86 4.58 12.93 7.71
CA THR A 86 4.42 12.59 9.14
C THR A 86 4.45 11.08 9.34
N TRP A 87 3.74 10.30 8.52
CA TRP A 87 3.78 8.84 8.55
C TRP A 87 5.19 8.31 8.31
N LYS A 88 5.92 8.90 7.35
CA LYS A 88 7.28 8.48 7.04
C LYS A 88 8.25 8.77 8.17
N LEU A 89 8.11 9.92 8.84
CA LEU A 89 8.90 10.27 10.03
C LEU A 89 8.66 9.27 11.17
N LEU A 90 7.39 8.99 11.50
CA LEU A 90 7.01 8.07 12.58
C LEU A 90 7.49 6.64 12.31
N ARG A 91 7.37 6.18 11.07
CA ARG A 91 7.82 4.84 10.65
C ARG A 91 9.34 4.68 10.74
N ASP A 92 10.09 5.68 10.33
CA ASP A 92 11.55 5.66 10.31
C ASP A 92 12.12 6.37 11.56
N SER A 93 11.46 6.28 12.72
CA SER A 93 11.84 7.00 13.96
C SER A 93 13.25 6.69 14.45
N LYS A 94 13.84 5.53 14.11
CA LYS A 94 15.25 5.23 14.40
C LYS A 94 16.24 6.06 13.55
N THR A 95 15.80 6.53 12.39
CA THR A 95 16.61 7.36 11.48
C THR A 95 16.56 8.82 11.87
N PHE A 96 15.40 9.29 12.38
CA PHE A 96 15.16 10.67 12.72
C PHE A 96 15.25 10.87 14.23
N LYS A 97 16.06 11.83 14.69
CA LYS A 97 16.26 12.07 16.12
C LYS A 97 15.09 12.86 16.71
N PHE A 98 14.00 12.19 17.08
CA PHE A 98 12.88 12.75 17.86
C PHE A 98 12.12 11.65 18.61
N SER A 99 11.39 12.02 19.67
CA SER A 99 10.34 11.21 20.28
C SER A 99 8.96 11.67 19.80
N VAL A 100 8.01 10.73 19.66
CA VAL A 100 6.61 11.06 19.29
C VAL A 100 5.97 12.01 20.30
N ASP A 101 6.40 11.91 21.56
CA ASP A 101 5.90 12.67 22.70
C ASP A 101 6.78 13.89 23.06
N ASP A 102 7.74 14.26 22.20
CA ASP A 102 8.51 15.49 22.41
C ASP A 102 7.55 16.68 22.56
N GLN A 103 7.80 17.55 23.52
CA GLN A 103 7.02 18.75 23.77
C GLN A 103 7.78 19.98 23.29
N ASP A 104 7.07 20.88 22.60
CA ASP A 104 7.60 22.21 22.29
C ASP A 104 7.62 23.12 23.54
N ILE A 105 8.05 24.38 23.41
CA ILE A 105 8.13 25.30 24.57
C ILE A 105 6.78 25.59 25.23
N TYR A 106 5.66 25.31 24.56
CA TYR A 106 4.31 25.45 25.11
C TYR A 106 3.81 24.13 25.72
N GLY A 107 4.66 23.13 25.86
CA GLY A 107 4.27 21.80 26.31
C GLY A 107 3.40 21.06 25.28
N GLN A 108 3.26 21.58 24.05
CA GLN A 108 2.44 20.92 23.03
C GLN A 108 3.26 19.78 22.41
N THR A 109 2.67 18.58 22.39
CA THR A 109 3.17 17.49 21.54
C THR A 109 2.61 17.62 20.12
N ALA A 110 3.15 16.83 19.19
CA ALA A 110 2.57 16.70 17.85
C ALA A 110 1.07 16.34 17.87
N LEU A 111 0.62 15.58 18.88
CA LEU A 111 -0.79 15.22 19.05
C LEU A 111 -1.66 16.42 19.45
N HIS A 112 -1.15 17.32 20.29
CA HIS A 112 -1.87 18.57 20.63
C HIS A 112 -2.07 19.43 19.38
N ILE A 113 -1.01 19.62 18.58
CA ILE A 113 -1.07 20.40 17.33
C ILE A 113 -2.07 19.77 16.34
N ALA A 114 -2.04 18.44 16.20
CA ALA A 114 -2.95 17.74 15.29
C ALA A 114 -4.42 17.92 15.68
N VAL A 115 -4.74 17.91 16.98
CA VAL A 115 -6.09 18.18 17.50
C VAL A 115 -6.49 19.63 17.27
N GLU A 116 -5.59 20.58 17.56
CA GLU A 116 -5.84 22.02 17.38
C GLU A 116 -6.13 22.37 15.91
N LEU A 117 -5.43 21.70 14.98
CA LEU A 117 -5.65 21.80 13.54
C LEU A 117 -6.85 20.98 13.04
N GLN A 118 -7.55 20.29 13.93
CA GLN A 118 -8.70 19.43 13.62
C GLN A 118 -8.39 18.37 12.55
N ASN A 119 -7.13 17.91 12.52
CA ASN A 119 -6.66 16.93 11.56
C ASN A 119 -6.80 15.51 12.13
N SER A 120 -8.02 14.97 12.02
CA SER A 120 -8.36 13.64 12.53
C SER A 120 -7.49 12.52 11.96
N ASP A 121 -7.05 12.65 10.70
CA ASP A 121 -6.17 11.68 10.04
C ASP A 121 -4.79 11.62 10.71
N ILE A 122 -4.20 12.79 11.00
CA ILE A 122 -2.91 12.87 11.68
C ILE A 122 -3.04 12.48 13.16
N VAL A 123 -4.15 12.81 13.82
CA VAL A 123 -4.38 12.36 15.20
C VAL A 123 -4.45 10.84 15.28
N ALA A 124 -5.24 10.19 14.42
CA ALA A 124 -5.32 8.73 14.37
C ALA A 124 -3.96 8.09 14.06
N LEU A 125 -3.19 8.72 13.17
CA LEU A 125 -1.82 8.30 12.85
C LEU A 125 -0.89 8.39 14.06
N LEU A 126 -0.90 9.50 14.80
CA LEU A 126 -0.06 9.69 15.99
C LEU A 126 -0.43 8.68 17.10
N LEU A 127 -1.72 8.48 17.36
CA LEU A 127 -2.19 7.48 18.32
C LEU A 127 -1.79 6.05 17.92
N LYS A 128 -1.84 5.71 16.63
CA LYS A 128 -1.38 4.42 16.10
C LYS A 128 0.12 4.18 16.38
N TYR A 129 0.92 5.24 16.46
CA TYR A 129 2.34 5.17 16.83
C TYR A 129 2.57 5.51 18.31
N ASN A 130 1.59 5.19 19.17
CA ASN A 130 1.65 5.28 20.62
C ASN A 130 1.88 6.70 21.18
N ALA A 131 1.40 7.74 20.49
CA ALA A 131 1.43 9.10 21.06
C ALA A 131 0.58 9.16 22.34
N ARG A 132 1.16 9.73 23.40
CA ARG A 132 0.51 9.87 24.70
C ARG A 132 -0.56 10.95 24.68
N LYS A 133 -1.75 10.58 25.16
CA LYS A 133 -2.92 11.46 25.27
C LYS A 133 -3.10 12.10 26.64
N ASP A 134 -2.27 11.74 27.61
CA ASP A 134 -2.34 12.21 29.00
C ASP A 134 -1.37 13.37 29.28
N LEU A 135 -0.43 13.63 28.37
CA LEU A 135 0.51 14.73 28.47
C LEU A 135 -0.24 16.06 28.38
N LYS A 136 0.12 17.00 29.26
CA LYS A 136 -0.49 18.32 29.35
C LYS A 136 0.44 19.39 28.79
N ASN A 137 -0.15 20.34 28.07
CA ASN A 137 0.53 21.56 27.67
C ASN A 137 0.68 22.55 28.85
N THR A 138 1.32 23.70 28.60
CA THR A 138 1.53 24.74 29.63
C THR A 138 0.23 25.34 30.17
N SER A 139 -0.88 25.18 29.45
CA SER A 139 -2.22 25.58 29.88
C SER A 139 -2.92 24.50 30.73
N GLY A 140 -2.22 23.41 31.05
CA GLY A 140 -2.75 22.30 31.85
C GLY A 140 -3.72 21.38 31.11
N LYS A 141 -3.85 21.53 29.78
CA LYS A 141 -4.78 20.79 28.93
C LYS A 141 -4.05 19.67 28.20
N ASN A 142 -4.63 18.48 28.22
CA ASN A 142 -4.21 17.39 27.36
C ASN A 142 -4.91 17.47 25.97
N PRO A 143 -4.57 16.62 24.99
CA PRO A 143 -5.21 16.62 23.68
C PRO A 143 -6.73 16.40 23.71
N TYR A 144 -7.26 15.67 24.70
CA TYR A 144 -8.69 15.46 24.87
C TYR A 144 -9.39 16.72 25.41
N ASP A 145 -8.81 17.39 26.40
CA ASP A 145 -9.30 18.66 26.93
C ASP A 145 -9.36 19.73 25.82
N LEU A 146 -8.35 19.74 24.92
CA LEU A 146 -8.34 20.61 23.74
C LEU A 146 -9.47 20.28 22.76
N ALA A 147 -9.73 18.99 22.50
CA ALA A 147 -10.79 18.57 21.59
C ALA A 147 -12.18 19.03 22.07
N LEU A 148 -12.45 18.90 23.38
CA LEU A 148 -13.70 19.33 24.02
C LEU A 148 -13.91 20.85 23.91
N GLU A 149 -12.85 21.63 24.11
CA GLU A 149 -12.92 23.09 24.05
C GLU A 149 -13.22 23.60 22.64
N ILE A 150 -12.64 22.97 21.63
CA ILE A 150 -12.82 23.35 20.21
C ILE A 150 -14.20 22.90 19.68
N LYS A 151 -14.93 22.06 20.44
CA LYS A 151 -16.28 21.53 20.10
C LYS A 151 -16.32 20.76 18.77
N VAL A 152 -15.28 19.98 18.48
CA VAL A 152 -15.19 19.23 17.21
C VAL A 152 -15.88 17.87 17.37
N THR A 153 -17.06 17.72 16.77
CA THR A 153 -17.81 16.45 16.76
C THR A 153 -17.00 15.33 16.09
N GLY A 154 -16.76 14.23 16.82
CA GLY A 154 -16.05 13.04 16.34
C GLY A 154 -14.56 12.94 16.72
N MET A 155 -13.93 14.04 17.15
CA MET A 155 -12.53 14.06 17.58
C MET A 155 -12.35 13.41 18.97
N GLU A 156 -13.34 13.61 19.85
CA GLU A 156 -13.43 12.98 21.17
C GLU A 156 -13.47 11.45 21.08
N GLY A 157 -14.25 10.91 20.14
CA GLY A 157 -14.35 9.47 19.91
C GLY A 157 -13.01 8.83 19.50
N ILE A 158 -12.20 9.52 18.69
CA ILE A 158 -10.86 9.04 18.29
C ILE A 158 -9.93 8.98 19.51
N LEU A 159 -10.01 9.96 20.41
CA LEU A 159 -9.16 10.06 21.60
C LEU A 159 -9.60 9.09 22.72
N GLU A 160 -10.90 8.77 22.79
CA GLU A 160 -11.50 7.81 23.73
C GLU A 160 -11.30 6.35 23.31
N GLN A 161 -11.43 6.02 22.02
CA GLN A 161 -11.40 4.64 21.52
C GLN A 161 -10.03 3.94 21.67
N PHE A 162 -8.95 4.69 21.85
CA PHE A 162 -7.60 4.17 22.13
C PHE A 162 -7.30 4.16 23.64
N ASN A 163 -8.20 3.66 24.49
CA ASN A 163 -7.90 3.38 25.90
C ASN A 163 -7.27 1.98 26.04
N MET A 164 -5.97 1.96 26.33
CA MET A 164 -5.21 0.75 26.63
C MET A 164 -5.54 0.23 28.05
N GLU A 165 -6.48 -0.71 28.15
CA GLU A 165 -6.43 -1.70 29.24
C GLU A 165 -6.16 -3.13 28.74
N ASP A 166 -6.18 -3.40 27.43
CA ASP A 166 -5.98 -4.75 26.89
C ASP A 166 -4.51 -5.11 26.50
N TYR A 167 -3.51 -4.24 26.75
CA TYR A 167 -2.16 -4.41 26.16
C TYR A 167 -0.94 -4.27 27.09
N LEU A 168 -1.09 -4.40 28.41
CA LEU A 168 0.07 -4.49 29.31
C LEU A 168 0.56 -5.93 29.48
N VAL A 169 1.35 -6.43 28.53
CA VAL A 169 2.38 -7.44 28.86
C VAL A 169 3.69 -6.68 29.07
N LYS A 170 4.04 -6.44 30.34
CA LYS A 170 5.38 -6.01 30.73
C LYS A 170 6.38 -7.10 30.34
N PRO A 171 7.46 -6.81 29.59
CA PRO A 171 8.63 -7.66 29.59
C PRO A 171 9.26 -7.55 30.98
N THR A 172 9.31 -8.66 31.71
CA THR A 172 10.12 -8.77 32.92
C THR A 172 11.57 -8.51 32.57
N HIS A 173 12.16 -7.53 33.27
CA HIS A 173 13.60 -7.42 33.42
C HIS A 173 14.13 -8.70 34.04
N ASP A 174 15.05 -9.36 33.36
CA ASP A 174 16.11 -10.10 34.01
C ASP A 174 17.45 -9.57 33.48
N ASP A 175 18.09 -8.80 34.34
CA ASP A 175 19.50 -8.44 34.27
C ASP A 175 20.35 -9.70 34.43
N ILE A 176 21.21 -9.99 33.45
CA ILE A 176 22.63 -10.28 33.71
C ILE A 176 23.46 -9.67 32.57
N SER A 177 24.32 -8.72 32.95
CA SER A 177 25.28 -8.02 32.06
C SER A 177 26.55 -8.87 31.79
N PRO A 178 27.64 -8.34 31.21
CA PRO A 178 28.25 -8.88 29.99
C PRO A 178 29.56 -9.64 30.24
N VAL A 179 29.89 -10.62 29.40
CA VAL A 179 31.26 -11.13 29.30
C VAL A 179 31.80 -10.83 27.91
N ARG A 180 32.82 -9.97 27.90
CA ARG A 180 33.76 -9.77 26.80
C ARG A 180 34.48 -11.08 26.52
N ASP A 181 34.58 -11.46 25.25
CA ASP A 181 35.82 -12.06 24.77
C ASP A 181 36.16 -11.48 23.39
N GLN A 182 37.29 -10.77 23.39
CA GLN A 182 38.02 -10.41 22.19
C GLN A 182 38.80 -11.65 21.76
N VAL A 183 38.45 -12.24 20.61
CA VAL A 183 39.43 -12.96 19.82
C VAL A 183 39.30 -12.53 18.37
N SER A 184 40.30 -11.76 17.95
CA SER A 184 40.62 -11.42 16.59
C SER A 184 40.75 -12.67 15.73
N THR A 185 39.96 -12.79 14.67
CA THR A 185 40.38 -13.54 13.48
C THR A 185 39.90 -12.79 12.24
N GLN A 186 40.86 -12.19 11.53
CA GLN A 186 40.64 -11.67 10.19
C GLN A 186 40.34 -12.85 9.26
N VAL A 187 39.11 -12.94 8.76
CA VAL A 187 38.79 -13.76 7.58
C VAL A 187 37.87 -12.96 6.65
N SER A 188 38.38 -12.78 5.44
CA SER A 188 37.81 -12.25 4.20
C SER A 188 36.29 -12.07 4.10
N LYS A 189 35.89 -10.87 3.67
CA LYS A 189 34.51 -10.39 3.45
C LYS A 189 33.91 -10.73 2.07
N GLU A 190 34.40 -11.76 1.37
CA GLU A 190 34.05 -11.97 -0.05
C GLU A 190 32.97 -13.02 -0.36
N THR A 191 32.41 -13.75 0.61
CA THR A 191 31.55 -14.93 0.28
C THR A 191 30.05 -14.80 0.55
N LYS A 192 29.50 -13.62 0.87
CA LYS A 192 28.05 -13.46 1.13
C LYS A 192 27.21 -12.95 -0.05
N VAL A 193 27.83 -12.48 -1.14
CA VAL A 193 27.10 -11.88 -2.28
C VAL A 193 26.67 -12.93 -3.32
N ASP A 194 27.37 -14.05 -3.42
CA ASP A 194 27.08 -15.10 -4.42
C ASP A 194 25.98 -16.08 -3.98
N SER A 195 25.84 -16.38 -2.68
CA SER A 195 24.82 -17.32 -2.19
C SER A 195 23.39 -16.84 -2.40
N GLU A 196 23.15 -15.53 -2.29
CA GLU A 196 21.81 -14.95 -2.54
C GLU A 196 21.51 -14.77 -4.03
N LYS A 197 22.52 -14.54 -4.89
CA LYS A 197 22.34 -14.48 -6.35
C LYS A 197 21.93 -15.84 -6.92
N SER A 198 22.51 -16.93 -6.42
CA SER A 198 22.14 -18.31 -6.79
C SER A 198 20.70 -18.67 -6.41
N ALA A 199 20.21 -18.27 -5.23
CA ALA A 199 18.85 -18.61 -4.79
C ALA A 199 17.73 -17.96 -5.64
N LYS A 200 18.02 -16.82 -6.29
CA LYS A 200 17.05 -16.02 -7.08
C LYS A 200 16.75 -16.64 -8.43
N ILE A 201 17.81 -16.99 -9.15
CA ILE A 201 17.75 -17.70 -10.43
C ILE A 201 17.16 -19.09 -10.17
N PHE A 202 17.58 -19.75 -9.09
CA PHE A 202 17.05 -21.04 -8.68
C PHE A 202 15.53 -21.02 -8.41
N LEU A 203 14.95 -20.00 -7.75
CA LEU A 203 13.49 -19.96 -7.54
C LEU A 203 12.74 -19.79 -8.86
N LEU A 204 13.24 -18.92 -9.74
CA LEU A 204 12.64 -18.70 -11.06
C LEU A 204 12.76 -19.98 -11.89
N GLU A 205 13.96 -20.52 -12.06
CA GLU A 205 14.25 -21.78 -12.76
C GLU A 205 13.44 -22.93 -12.20
N LYS A 206 13.38 -23.11 -10.88
CA LYS A 206 12.54 -24.14 -10.26
C LYS A 206 11.06 -23.94 -10.57
N THR A 207 10.55 -22.71 -10.47
CA THR A 207 9.15 -22.42 -10.82
C THR A 207 8.88 -22.70 -12.30
N LEU A 208 9.86 -22.45 -13.17
CA LEU A 208 9.79 -22.70 -14.61
C LEU A 208 9.88 -24.20 -14.94
N GLU A 209 10.76 -24.95 -14.28
CA GLU A 209 10.93 -26.39 -14.42
C GLU A 209 9.71 -27.17 -13.90
N GLU A 210 9.12 -26.72 -12.80
CA GLU A 210 7.90 -27.30 -12.23
C GLU A 210 6.64 -26.88 -13.00
N SER A 211 6.73 -25.86 -13.85
CA SER A 211 5.59 -25.33 -14.60
C SER A 211 5.43 -25.97 -15.97
N GLN A 212 4.18 -26.29 -16.34
CA GLN A 212 3.81 -26.66 -17.71
C GLN A 212 3.61 -25.43 -18.61
N VAL A 213 3.91 -24.22 -18.14
CA VAL A 213 3.68 -22.98 -18.88
C VAL A 213 4.80 -22.78 -19.92
N PRO A 214 4.45 -22.53 -21.19
CA PRO A 214 5.43 -22.30 -22.25
C PRO A 214 6.34 -21.09 -22.00
N ILE A 215 7.65 -21.29 -22.15
CA ILE A 215 8.62 -20.21 -22.31
C ILE A 215 8.63 -19.80 -23.79
N ILE A 216 8.21 -18.56 -24.03
CA ILE A 216 8.07 -17.96 -25.36
C ILE A 216 9.26 -17.03 -25.58
N LYS A 217 9.93 -17.19 -26.73
CA LYS A 217 10.99 -16.27 -27.13
C LYS A 217 10.40 -14.91 -27.54
N GLY A 218 11.12 -13.83 -27.24
CA GLY A 218 10.66 -12.47 -27.50
C GLY A 218 10.38 -12.17 -28.97
N ASP A 219 11.05 -12.86 -29.90
CA ASP A 219 10.84 -12.75 -31.35
C ASP A 219 9.57 -13.46 -31.85
N GLU A 220 8.98 -14.37 -31.07
CA GLU A 220 7.68 -14.99 -31.35
C GLU A 220 6.48 -14.10 -30.95
N LEU A 221 6.75 -12.98 -30.26
CA LEU A 221 5.72 -12.07 -29.76
C LEU A 221 5.58 -10.85 -30.66
N GLU A 222 4.39 -10.67 -31.23
CA GLU A 222 4.04 -9.48 -32.00
C GLU A 222 3.35 -8.47 -31.07
N MET A 223 4.07 -7.41 -30.71
CA MET A 223 3.55 -6.34 -29.85
C MET A 223 2.73 -5.35 -30.70
N MET A 224 1.50 -5.08 -30.29
CA MET A 224 0.60 -4.13 -30.96
C MET A 224 0.39 -2.89 -30.08
N GLU A 225 -0.84 -2.43 -29.91
CA GLU A 225 -1.17 -1.25 -29.11
C GLU A 225 -1.07 -1.48 -27.59
N ILE A 226 -0.74 -0.42 -26.86
CA ILE A 226 -0.79 -0.43 -25.39
C ILE A 226 -2.26 -0.34 -24.95
N ILE A 227 -2.71 -1.35 -24.22
CA ILE A 227 -4.08 -1.42 -23.65
C ILE A 227 -4.12 -0.98 -22.18
N ASN A 228 -2.99 -1.03 -21.46
CA ASN A 228 -2.91 -0.56 -20.08
C ASN A 228 -1.50 -0.05 -19.71
N LYS A 229 -1.42 0.99 -18.88
CA LYS A 229 -0.17 1.55 -18.35
C LYS A 229 -0.19 1.47 -16.82
N GLY A 230 0.65 0.60 -16.26
CA GLY A 230 0.88 0.48 -14.82
C GLY A 230 2.13 1.25 -14.37
N SER A 231 2.34 1.35 -13.06
CA SER A 231 3.54 1.99 -12.47
C SER A 231 4.84 1.23 -12.72
N SER A 232 4.76 -0.06 -13.06
CA SER A 232 5.89 -0.97 -13.19
C SER A 232 5.84 -1.87 -14.42
N CYS A 233 4.77 -1.79 -15.20
CA CYS A 233 4.56 -2.60 -16.40
C CYS A 233 3.70 -1.86 -17.42
N LEU A 234 3.86 -2.25 -18.68
CA LEU A 234 2.97 -1.88 -19.78
C LEU A 234 2.25 -3.16 -20.24
N VAL A 235 0.96 -3.05 -20.51
CA VAL A 235 0.19 -4.16 -21.07
C VAL A 235 -0.14 -3.83 -22.51
N TYR A 236 0.28 -4.69 -23.42
CA TYR A 236 0.03 -4.58 -24.84
C TYR A 236 -1.02 -5.59 -25.27
N LYS A 237 -1.87 -5.21 -26.23
CA LYS A 237 -2.45 -6.19 -27.12
C LYS A 237 -1.32 -6.75 -27.99
N GLY A 238 -1.35 -8.03 -28.27
CA GLY A 238 -0.37 -8.64 -29.16
C GLY A 238 -0.85 -9.92 -29.78
N LYS A 239 0.05 -10.59 -30.49
CA LYS A 239 -0.16 -11.94 -31.00
C LYS A 239 0.97 -12.87 -30.61
N TRP A 240 0.61 -14.11 -30.36
CA TRP A 240 1.54 -15.23 -30.23
C TRP A 240 1.05 -16.36 -31.13
N ARG A 241 1.86 -16.73 -32.13
CA ARG A 241 1.53 -17.76 -33.15
C ARG A 241 0.15 -17.54 -33.81
N GLY A 242 -0.19 -16.27 -34.05
CA GLY A 242 -1.46 -15.87 -34.67
C GLY A 242 -2.65 -15.74 -33.71
N SER A 243 -2.56 -16.21 -32.46
CA SER A 243 -3.59 -16.00 -31.44
C SER A 243 -3.43 -14.63 -30.79
N GLU A 244 -4.54 -13.90 -30.60
CA GLU A 244 -4.54 -12.64 -29.85
C GLU A 244 -4.30 -12.89 -28.35
N VAL A 245 -3.39 -12.10 -27.77
CA VAL A 245 -2.95 -12.22 -26.37
C VAL A 245 -2.79 -10.85 -25.72
N ALA A 246 -2.79 -10.83 -24.39
CA ALA A 246 -2.34 -9.68 -23.61
C ALA A 246 -0.92 -9.91 -23.11
N ILE A 247 -0.01 -8.96 -23.37
CA ILE A 247 1.41 -9.07 -23.06
C ILE A 247 1.75 -8.02 -22.00
N LYS A 248 1.90 -8.46 -20.74
CA LYS A 248 2.31 -7.61 -19.61
C LYS A 248 3.83 -7.58 -19.54
N GLN A 249 4.44 -6.55 -20.10
CA GLN A 249 5.88 -6.32 -20.12
C GLN A 249 6.32 -5.49 -18.90
N PHE A 250 7.32 -5.97 -18.17
CA PHE A 250 7.89 -5.29 -17.01
C PHE A 250 9.03 -4.34 -17.42
N SER A 251 9.25 -3.26 -16.68
CA SER A 251 10.32 -2.30 -17.02
C SER A 251 11.73 -2.87 -16.81
N THR A 252 12.72 -2.33 -17.50
CA THR A 252 14.14 -2.71 -17.33
C THR A 252 14.60 -2.56 -15.88
N GLU A 253 14.26 -1.44 -15.22
CA GLU A 253 14.51 -1.23 -13.78
C GLU A 253 13.80 -2.25 -12.87
N TYR A 254 12.73 -2.89 -13.37
CA TYR A 254 12.06 -3.99 -12.68
C TYR A 254 12.90 -5.26 -12.71
N SER A 255 13.51 -5.55 -13.86
CA SER A 255 14.36 -6.72 -14.07
C SER A 255 15.70 -6.66 -13.30
N GLU A 256 16.14 -5.45 -12.94
CA GLU A 256 17.40 -5.22 -12.19
C GLU A 256 17.20 -5.18 -10.67
N SER A 257 15.96 -4.98 -10.19
CA SER A 257 15.67 -4.89 -8.76
C SER A 257 15.31 -6.25 -8.17
N ASP A 258 16.14 -6.72 -7.23
CA ASP A 258 15.94 -7.97 -6.47
C ASP A 258 14.53 -8.09 -5.86
N LYS A 259 14.02 -6.97 -5.33
CA LYS A 259 12.71 -6.90 -4.69
C LYS A 259 11.57 -7.12 -5.71
N LYS A 260 11.70 -6.51 -6.88
CA LYS A 260 10.70 -6.57 -7.95
C LYS A 260 10.71 -7.92 -8.65
N MET A 261 11.88 -8.51 -8.90
CA MET A 261 11.99 -9.88 -9.43
C MET A 261 11.39 -10.94 -8.49
N LYS A 262 11.57 -10.80 -7.17
CA LYS A 262 10.87 -11.66 -6.19
C LYS A 262 9.35 -11.54 -6.30
N LYS A 263 8.82 -10.34 -6.57
CA LYS A 263 7.37 -10.14 -6.77
C LYS A 263 6.89 -10.82 -8.05
N PHE A 264 7.65 -10.73 -9.14
CA PHE A 264 7.36 -11.44 -10.39
C PHE A 264 7.35 -12.96 -10.20
N ALA A 265 8.40 -13.53 -9.57
CA ALA A 265 8.48 -14.96 -9.32
C ALA A 265 7.29 -15.47 -8.49
N LYS A 266 6.87 -14.70 -7.47
CA LYS A 266 5.69 -15.03 -6.66
C LYS A 266 4.38 -14.95 -7.45
N GLU A 267 4.20 -13.92 -8.29
CA GLU A 267 3.02 -13.81 -9.17
C GLU A 267 2.98 -14.98 -10.16
N LEU A 268 4.13 -15.34 -10.73
CA LEU A 268 4.29 -16.48 -11.63
C LEU A 268 3.93 -17.80 -10.94
N GLN A 269 4.46 -18.04 -9.73
CA GLN A 269 4.20 -19.26 -8.95
C GLN A 269 2.71 -19.52 -8.71
N VAL A 270 1.91 -18.45 -8.54
CA VAL A 270 0.45 -18.57 -8.40
C VAL A 270 -0.20 -18.81 -9.76
N LEU A 271 0.12 -17.99 -10.76
CA LEU A 271 -0.50 -18.06 -12.08
C LEU A 271 -0.26 -19.41 -12.79
N THR A 272 0.85 -20.08 -12.52
CA THR A 272 1.18 -21.38 -13.12
C THR A 272 0.34 -22.54 -12.58
N GLN A 273 -0.29 -22.36 -11.40
CA GLN A 273 -1.11 -23.37 -10.72
C GLN A 273 -2.61 -23.14 -10.90
N VAL A 274 -3.00 -21.99 -11.48
CA VAL A 274 -4.39 -21.57 -11.57
C VAL A 274 -4.93 -21.79 -12.98
N ARG A 275 -5.96 -22.66 -13.10
CA ARG A 275 -6.66 -22.89 -14.36
C ARG A 275 -8.16 -23.08 -14.14
N HIS A 276 -8.93 -22.03 -14.38
CA HIS A 276 -10.39 -22.03 -14.18
C HIS A 276 -11.05 -21.05 -15.16
N PRO A 277 -12.28 -21.33 -15.68
CA PRO A 277 -12.96 -20.44 -16.62
C PRO A 277 -13.17 -19.01 -16.11
N ASN A 278 -13.29 -18.82 -14.78
CA ASN A 278 -13.48 -17.50 -14.17
C ASN A 278 -12.20 -16.83 -13.66
N LEU A 279 -11.03 -17.35 -14.01
CA LEU A 279 -9.72 -16.80 -13.65
C LEU A 279 -8.94 -16.52 -14.94
N LEU A 280 -8.12 -15.46 -14.96
CA LEU A 280 -7.35 -15.08 -16.13
C LEU A 280 -6.30 -16.15 -16.45
N LEU A 281 -6.37 -16.71 -17.66
CA LEU A 281 -5.46 -17.77 -18.10
C LEU A 281 -4.07 -17.22 -18.45
N LEU A 282 -3.04 -17.74 -17.77
CA LEU A 282 -1.65 -17.61 -18.21
C LEU A 282 -1.40 -18.56 -19.39
N MET A 283 -0.97 -18.01 -20.52
CA MET A 283 -0.69 -18.77 -21.76
C MET A 283 0.80 -19.01 -21.97
N GLY A 284 1.65 -18.16 -21.41
CA GLY A 284 3.10 -18.28 -21.55
C GLY A 284 3.84 -17.15 -20.86
N ILE A 285 5.16 -17.22 -20.94
CA ILE A 285 6.06 -16.25 -20.33
C ILE A 285 7.27 -16.00 -21.22
N CYS A 286 7.77 -14.77 -21.23
CA CYS A 286 9.02 -14.41 -21.89
C CYS A 286 10.01 -13.97 -20.82
N ILE A 287 11.20 -14.57 -20.81
CA ILE A 287 12.28 -14.26 -19.87
C ILE A 287 13.51 -13.63 -20.55
N ASP A 288 13.42 -13.37 -21.85
CA ASP A 288 14.48 -12.72 -22.62
C ASP A 288 14.69 -11.31 -22.07
N LYS A 289 15.93 -10.93 -21.74
CA LYS A 289 16.22 -9.54 -21.35
C LYS A 289 16.30 -8.66 -22.59
N PRO A 290 15.73 -7.43 -22.59
CA PRO A 290 15.07 -6.73 -21.48
C PRO A 290 13.55 -7.03 -21.32
N ASN A 291 13.01 -7.96 -22.11
CA ASN A 291 11.59 -8.20 -22.33
C ASN A 291 11.00 -9.27 -21.39
N LEU A 292 11.06 -9.05 -20.08
CA LEU A 292 10.32 -9.91 -19.15
C LEU A 292 8.82 -9.68 -19.35
N CYS A 293 8.08 -10.72 -19.77
CA CYS A 293 6.65 -10.63 -20.05
C CYS A 293 5.86 -11.79 -19.42
N LEU A 294 4.64 -11.48 -18.97
CA LEU A 294 3.57 -12.48 -18.79
C LEU A 294 2.61 -12.39 -19.97
N ILE A 295 2.30 -13.52 -20.59
CA ILE A 295 1.41 -13.62 -21.73
C ILE A 295 0.14 -14.32 -21.27
N THR A 296 -1.00 -13.62 -21.31
CA THR A 296 -2.30 -14.14 -20.89
C THR A 296 -3.30 -14.14 -22.05
N GLU A 297 -4.44 -14.79 -21.86
CA GLU A 297 -5.58 -14.60 -22.75
C GLU A 297 -5.92 -13.11 -22.84
N LEU A 298 -6.27 -12.65 -24.05
CA LEU A 298 -6.80 -11.30 -24.25
C LEU A 298 -8.30 -11.31 -23.93
N VAL A 299 -8.69 -10.57 -22.90
CA VAL A 299 -10.11 -10.35 -22.60
C VAL A 299 -10.56 -9.07 -23.31
N PRO A 300 -11.44 -9.15 -24.33
CA PRO A 300 -11.62 -8.07 -25.31
C PRO A 300 -12.49 -6.90 -24.84
N ASN A 301 -13.14 -7.01 -23.67
CA ASN A 301 -13.95 -5.96 -23.07
C ASN A 301 -13.32 -5.47 -21.75
N LEU A 302 -13.83 -4.35 -21.23
CA LEU A 302 -13.24 -3.64 -20.11
C LEU A 302 -13.58 -4.28 -18.76
N THR A 303 -13.03 -3.70 -17.70
CA THR A 303 -13.21 -4.16 -16.32
C THR A 303 -14.66 -4.11 -15.87
N LEU A 304 -15.01 -4.90 -14.85
CA LEU A 304 -16.29 -4.82 -14.15
C LEU A 304 -16.54 -3.38 -13.65
N PHE A 305 -15.49 -2.67 -13.22
CA PHE A 305 -15.57 -1.24 -12.90
C PHE A 305 -16.13 -0.41 -14.06
N TYR A 306 -15.64 -0.62 -15.28
CA TYR A 306 -16.14 0.08 -16.46
C TYR A 306 -17.59 -0.30 -16.75
N ALA A 307 -17.92 -1.60 -16.69
CA ALA A 307 -19.27 -2.09 -16.96
C ALA A 307 -20.33 -1.47 -16.01
N ILE A 308 -19.99 -1.29 -14.73
CA ILE A 308 -20.88 -0.68 -13.73
C ILE A 308 -20.94 0.84 -13.88
N HIS A 309 -19.78 1.52 -13.92
CA HIS A 309 -19.71 2.98 -13.70
C HIS A 309 -19.53 3.82 -14.95
N LYS A 310 -18.94 3.26 -16.01
CA LYS A 310 -18.50 4.03 -17.19
C LYS A 310 -19.29 3.70 -18.45
N ASN A 311 -19.88 2.51 -18.53
CA ASN A 311 -20.74 2.15 -19.65
C ASN A 311 -22.05 2.97 -19.61
N LYS A 312 -22.14 3.93 -20.53
CA LYS A 312 -23.32 4.78 -20.73
C LYS A 312 -24.35 4.16 -21.69
N VAL A 313 -23.96 3.15 -22.46
CA VAL A 313 -24.76 2.56 -23.54
C VAL A 313 -25.60 1.40 -23.04
N LYS A 314 -24.99 0.47 -22.28
CA LYS A 314 -25.66 -0.70 -21.72
C LYS A 314 -25.51 -0.73 -20.21
N LYS A 315 -26.63 -0.75 -19.48
CA LYS A 315 -26.66 -1.04 -18.04
C LYS A 315 -26.87 -2.53 -17.82
N LEU A 316 -26.24 -3.07 -16.78
CA LEU A 316 -26.41 -4.46 -16.37
C LEU A 316 -27.81 -4.66 -15.78
N THR A 317 -28.54 -5.63 -16.34
CA THR A 317 -29.81 -6.14 -15.81
C THR A 317 -29.57 -6.90 -14.50
N LEU A 318 -30.64 -7.16 -13.74
CA LEU A 318 -30.53 -7.91 -12.49
C LEU A 318 -30.00 -9.34 -12.71
N SER A 319 -30.48 -10.03 -13.76
CA SER A 319 -30.01 -11.37 -14.11
C SER A 319 -28.52 -11.38 -14.47
N GLU A 320 -28.05 -10.40 -15.24
CA GLU A 320 -26.61 -10.26 -15.56
C GLU A 320 -25.77 -10.02 -14.30
N ARG A 321 -26.25 -9.19 -13.35
CA ARG A 321 -25.58 -8.96 -12.05
C ARG A 321 -25.44 -10.24 -11.23
N PHE A 322 -26.48 -11.06 -11.17
CA PHE A 322 -26.41 -12.37 -10.52
C PHE A 322 -25.42 -13.30 -11.22
N ASN A 323 -25.46 -13.38 -12.55
CA ASN A 323 -24.53 -14.21 -13.32
C ASN A 323 -23.07 -13.79 -13.07
N ILE A 324 -22.79 -12.49 -13.00
CA ILE A 324 -21.47 -11.95 -12.67
C ILE A 324 -21.06 -12.35 -11.24
N ALA A 325 -21.94 -12.17 -10.26
CA ALA A 325 -21.65 -12.52 -8.86
C ALA A 325 -21.37 -14.03 -8.69
N ILE A 326 -22.17 -14.90 -9.33
CA ILE A 326 -21.98 -16.35 -9.30
C ILE A 326 -20.63 -16.75 -9.92
N GLN A 327 -20.24 -16.11 -11.03
CA GLN A 327 -18.94 -16.36 -11.67
C GLN A 327 -17.77 -15.95 -10.77
N LEU A 328 -17.87 -14.82 -10.07
CA LEU A 328 -16.88 -14.41 -9.07
C LEU A 328 -16.77 -15.43 -7.94
N CYS A 329 -17.90 -15.88 -7.39
CA CYS A 329 -17.93 -16.92 -6.37
C CYS A 329 -17.23 -18.20 -6.86
N LYS A 330 -17.55 -18.69 -8.07
CA LYS A 330 -16.89 -19.88 -8.64
C LYS A 330 -15.37 -19.74 -8.74
N GLY A 331 -14.89 -18.59 -9.21
CA GLY A 331 -13.45 -18.30 -9.29
C GLY A 331 -12.77 -18.27 -7.92
N ILE A 332 -13.38 -17.59 -6.95
CA ILE A 332 -12.87 -17.48 -5.58
C ILE A 332 -12.89 -18.84 -4.88
N THR A 333 -13.99 -19.60 -4.99
CA THR A 333 -14.09 -20.95 -4.46
C THR A 333 -12.99 -21.85 -5.01
N TYR A 334 -12.73 -21.81 -6.33
CA TYR A 334 -11.63 -22.56 -6.91
C TYR A 334 -10.29 -22.21 -6.24
N LEU A 335 -9.97 -20.92 -6.09
CA LEU A 335 -8.71 -20.49 -5.44
C LEU A 335 -8.60 -21.00 -4.00
N HIS A 336 -9.69 -20.89 -3.24
CA HIS A 336 -9.73 -21.28 -1.83
C HIS A 336 -9.72 -22.80 -1.63
N SER A 337 -10.18 -23.58 -2.61
CA SER A 337 -10.15 -25.05 -2.59
C SER A 337 -8.81 -25.65 -3.03
N ASN A 338 -7.82 -24.85 -3.41
CA ASN A 338 -6.46 -25.36 -3.67
C ASN A 338 -5.81 -25.86 -2.38
N GLU A 339 -4.84 -26.77 -2.50
CA GLU A 339 -4.05 -27.26 -1.37
C GLU A 339 -2.56 -26.94 -1.59
N PRO A 340 -2.00 -25.94 -0.91
CA PRO A 340 -2.63 -25.04 0.08
C PRO A 340 -3.55 -23.97 -0.57
N PRO A 341 -4.54 -23.40 0.16
CA PRO A 341 -5.45 -22.39 -0.39
C PRO A 341 -4.71 -21.18 -0.96
N ILE A 342 -5.19 -20.67 -2.10
CA ILE A 342 -4.65 -19.45 -2.73
C ILE A 342 -5.55 -18.28 -2.35
N ILE A 343 -4.96 -17.22 -1.81
CA ILE A 343 -5.68 -16.01 -1.38
C ILE A 343 -5.28 -14.87 -2.31
N HIS A 344 -6.26 -14.21 -2.93
CA HIS A 344 -6.06 -13.20 -3.96
C HIS A 344 -5.58 -11.85 -3.39
N ARG A 345 -6.21 -11.39 -2.29
CA ARG A 345 -5.87 -10.18 -1.50
C ARG A 345 -6.10 -8.81 -2.17
N ASP A 346 -6.38 -8.76 -3.47
CA ASP A 346 -6.70 -7.50 -4.18
C ASP A 346 -7.94 -7.66 -5.07
N LEU A 347 -8.98 -8.31 -4.55
CA LEU A 347 -10.27 -8.39 -5.25
C LEU A 347 -10.93 -7.01 -5.26
N LYS A 348 -11.15 -6.49 -6.47
CA LYS A 348 -11.82 -5.21 -6.73
C LYS A 348 -12.34 -5.18 -8.17
N PRO A 349 -13.32 -4.32 -8.50
CA PRO A 349 -13.94 -4.29 -9.83
C PRO A 349 -12.95 -4.04 -10.97
N GLU A 350 -11.83 -3.34 -10.71
CA GLU A 350 -10.76 -3.09 -11.68
C GLU A 350 -9.97 -4.36 -12.02
N ASN A 351 -9.92 -5.34 -11.12
CA ASN A 351 -9.22 -6.62 -11.28
C ASN A 351 -10.15 -7.75 -11.76
N CYS A 352 -11.41 -7.44 -12.08
CA CYS A 352 -12.35 -8.38 -12.68
C CYS A 352 -12.55 -7.98 -14.15
N LEU A 353 -11.90 -8.68 -15.07
CA LEU A 353 -12.07 -8.46 -16.51
C LEU A 353 -13.32 -9.16 -17.01
N MET A 354 -13.87 -8.70 -18.14
CA MET A 354 -15.10 -9.24 -18.69
C MET A 354 -15.03 -9.26 -20.21
N ASP A 355 -15.52 -10.32 -20.85
CA ASP A 355 -15.68 -10.38 -22.31
C ASP A 355 -17.03 -9.76 -22.76
N TYR A 356 -17.34 -9.85 -24.07
CA TYR A 356 -18.60 -9.33 -24.61
C TYR A 356 -19.84 -10.13 -24.17
N ASN A 357 -19.66 -11.38 -23.74
CA ASN A 357 -20.71 -12.28 -23.28
C ASN A 357 -20.92 -12.19 -21.75
N LEU A 358 -20.28 -11.24 -21.09
CA LEU A 358 -20.30 -11.06 -19.64
C LEU A 358 -19.68 -12.23 -18.86
N ASN A 359 -18.76 -12.96 -19.49
CA ASN A 359 -17.93 -13.93 -18.76
C ASN A 359 -16.86 -13.18 -17.98
N VAL A 360 -16.77 -13.43 -16.68
CA VAL A 360 -15.84 -12.75 -15.76
C VAL A 360 -14.55 -13.53 -15.62
N LYS A 361 -13.42 -12.83 -15.66
CA LYS A 361 -12.07 -13.33 -15.41
C LYS A 361 -11.43 -12.53 -14.28
N ILE A 362 -11.20 -13.15 -13.12
CA ILE A 362 -10.42 -12.52 -12.03
C ILE A 362 -8.95 -12.48 -12.44
N ALA A 363 -8.35 -11.31 -12.35
CA ALA A 363 -7.00 -10.99 -12.81
C ALA A 363 -6.19 -10.28 -11.71
N ASP A 364 -4.90 -10.05 -12.00
CA ASP A 364 -3.92 -9.39 -11.13
C ASP A 364 -3.59 -10.13 -9.82
N PHE A 365 -2.88 -11.25 -9.98
CA PHE A 365 -2.38 -12.08 -8.88
C PHE A 365 -1.08 -11.54 -8.24
N GLY A 366 -0.71 -10.27 -8.48
CA GLY A 366 0.55 -9.70 -7.97
C GLY A 366 0.66 -9.66 -6.44
N LEU A 367 -0.48 -9.70 -5.75
CA LEU A 367 -0.58 -9.80 -4.28
C LEU A 367 -1.02 -11.18 -3.79
N ALA A 368 -1.36 -12.11 -4.69
CA ALA A 368 -1.91 -13.41 -4.34
C ALA A 368 -0.85 -14.31 -3.70
N ARG A 369 -1.21 -15.12 -2.69
CA ARG A 369 -0.27 -16.01 -1.98
C ARG A 369 -0.95 -17.31 -1.56
N PHE A 370 -0.14 -18.36 -1.47
CA PHE A 370 -0.52 -19.61 -0.80
C PHE A 370 -0.62 -19.38 0.72
N SER A 371 -1.65 -19.94 1.35
CA SER A 371 -1.89 -19.81 2.78
C SER A 371 -0.74 -20.37 3.64
N SER A 372 -0.08 -21.45 3.19
CA SER A 372 1.09 -22.01 3.90
C SER A 372 2.33 -21.08 3.91
N SER A 373 2.35 -20.07 3.04
CA SER A 373 3.49 -19.14 2.87
C SER A 373 3.33 -17.85 3.69
N PHE A 374 2.42 -17.82 4.68
CA PHE A 374 2.25 -16.68 5.58
C PHE A 374 3.42 -16.53 6.55
N ILE A 375 4.54 -16.03 6.03
CA ILE A 375 5.55 -15.34 6.83
C ILE A 375 5.38 -13.85 6.51
N GLN A 376 4.93 -13.06 7.49
CA GLN A 376 4.86 -11.61 7.31
C GLN A 376 6.28 -11.09 7.04
N THR A 377 6.54 -10.75 5.78
CA THR A 377 7.64 -9.87 5.41
C THR A 377 7.10 -8.44 5.40
N GLU A 378 7.97 -7.46 5.67
CA GLU A 378 7.64 -6.02 5.67
C GLU A 378 6.90 -5.53 4.40
N GLU A 379 6.93 -6.32 3.31
CA GLU A 379 6.22 -6.08 2.05
C GLU A 379 4.70 -6.25 2.12
N SER A 380 4.18 -7.11 3.00
CA SER A 380 2.72 -7.32 3.15
C SER A 380 1.98 -6.05 3.60
N MET A 381 2.72 -5.09 4.17
CA MET A 381 2.21 -3.82 4.71
C MET A 381 2.24 -2.66 3.71
N THR A 382 2.96 -2.79 2.60
CA THR A 382 3.26 -1.65 1.70
C THR A 382 2.22 -1.36 0.61
N THR A 383 1.07 -2.04 0.61
CA THR A 383 0.06 -1.94 -0.47
C THR A 383 -1.29 -1.40 -0.01
N ILE A 384 -1.31 -0.49 0.95
CA ILE A 384 -2.49 0.33 1.23
C ILE A 384 -2.59 1.39 0.13
N CYS A 385 -3.07 1.00 -1.05
CA CYS A 385 -3.45 1.94 -2.09
C CYS A 385 -4.81 2.55 -1.73
N ILE A 386 -4.90 3.88 -1.80
CA ILE A 386 -6.08 4.70 -1.48
C ILE A 386 -7.38 4.21 -2.15
N GLY A 387 -7.30 3.57 -3.32
CA GLY A 387 -8.45 2.96 -4.02
C GLY A 387 -8.78 1.53 -3.58
N THR A 388 -7.78 0.75 -3.15
CA THR A 388 -7.94 -0.64 -2.68
C THR A 388 -8.53 -0.69 -1.26
N THR A 389 -8.33 0.36 -0.43
CA THR A 389 -8.81 0.39 0.97
C THR A 389 -10.28 0.07 1.15
N ARG A 390 -11.13 0.39 0.17
CA ARG A 390 -12.58 0.09 0.18
C ARG A 390 -12.92 -1.39 0.15
N PHE A 391 -11.99 -2.24 -0.27
CA PHE A 391 -12.20 -3.67 -0.40
C PHE A 391 -11.37 -4.47 0.61
N MET A 392 -10.52 -3.80 1.41
CA MET A 392 -9.63 -4.45 2.36
C MET A 392 -10.37 -4.87 3.62
N ALA A 393 -10.15 -6.12 4.04
CA ALA A 393 -10.70 -6.67 5.26
C ALA A 393 -10.09 -6.02 6.52
N PRO A 394 -10.84 -5.93 7.64
CA PRO A 394 -10.40 -5.30 8.89
C PRO A 394 -9.08 -5.86 9.44
N GLU A 395 -8.88 -7.18 9.35
CA GLU A 395 -7.70 -7.87 9.87
C GLU A 395 -6.42 -7.59 9.08
N LEU A 396 -6.53 -7.05 7.85
CA LEU A 396 -5.35 -6.59 7.10
C LEU A 396 -4.74 -5.31 7.70
N PHE A 397 -5.46 -4.64 8.59
CA PHE A 397 -5.06 -3.38 9.21
C PHE A 397 -4.43 -3.54 10.61
N ASP A 398 -4.59 -4.71 11.23
CA ASP A 398 -4.19 -4.99 12.61
C ASP A 398 -3.05 -6.00 12.66
N ASN A 399 -1.85 -5.50 12.96
CA ASN A 399 -0.63 -6.30 13.02
C ASN A 399 -0.64 -7.35 14.13
N SER A 400 -1.48 -7.18 15.16
CA SER A 400 -1.58 -8.11 16.29
C SER A 400 -2.35 -9.39 15.94
N LYS A 401 -3.03 -9.40 14.79
CA LYS A 401 -3.89 -10.51 14.34
C LYS A 401 -3.34 -11.25 13.11
N SER A 402 -2.02 -11.32 12.98
CA SER A 402 -1.33 -12.00 11.87
C SER A 402 -1.85 -13.40 11.59
N ASP A 403 -2.21 -14.12 12.65
CA ASP A 403 -2.59 -15.54 12.61
C ASP A 403 -4.05 -15.74 12.17
N THR A 404 -4.77 -14.64 11.90
CA THR A 404 -6.17 -14.63 11.46
C THR A 404 -6.34 -14.25 10.00
N ILE A 405 -5.25 -13.94 9.29
CA ILE A 405 -5.28 -13.58 7.87
C ILE A 405 -5.37 -14.87 7.04
N GLY A 406 -6.55 -15.15 6.50
CA GLY A 406 -6.82 -16.31 5.65
C GLY A 406 -7.65 -15.99 4.42
N VAL A 407 -8.34 -17.00 3.89
CA VAL A 407 -9.23 -16.92 2.72
C VAL A 407 -10.39 -15.93 2.94
N GLU A 408 -10.72 -15.66 4.20
CA GLU A 408 -11.78 -14.77 4.67
C GLU A 408 -11.57 -13.31 4.26
N VAL A 409 -10.33 -12.92 3.95
CA VAL A 409 -10.00 -11.59 3.40
C VAL A 409 -10.66 -11.39 2.03
N ASP A 410 -10.62 -12.42 1.18
CA ASP A 410 -11.25 -12.38 -0.14
C ASP A 410 -12.79 -12.42 -0.02
N ILE A 411 -13.32 -13.06 1.02
CA ILE A 411 -14.78 -13.08 1.29
C ILE A 411 -15.29 -11.69 1.66
N TRP A 412 -14.54 -10.94 2.48
CA TRP A 412 -14.85 -9.53 2.76
C TRP A 412 -14.85 -8.70 1.47
N ALA A 413 -13.81 -8.84 0.65
CA ALA A 413 -13.70 -8.13 -0.62
C ALA A 413 -14.83 -8.51 -1.60
N LEU A 414 -15.27 -9.78 -1.59
CA LEU A 414 -16.43 -10.25 -2.34
C LEU A 414 -17.72 -9.58 -1.87
N GLY A 415 -17.95 -9.43 -0.55
CA GLY A 415 -19.08 -8.67 -0.01
C GLY A 415 -19.08 -7.21 -0.51
N CYS A 416 -17.90 -6.58 -0.53
CA CYS A 416 -17.71 -5.24 -1.08
C CYS A 416 -18.00 -5.17 -2.60
N LEU A 417 -17.60 -6.19 -3.36
CA LEU A 417 -17.93 -6.33 -4.79
C LEU A 417 -19.44 -6.47 -5.00
N ILE A 418 -20.12 -7.27 -4.19
CA ILE A 418 -21.57 -7.48 -4.27
C ILE A 418 -22.32 -6.16 -4.03
N ILE A 419 -21.89 -5.32 -3.07
CA ILE A 419 -22.44 -3.96 -2.89
C ILE A 419 -22.38 -3.20 -4.22
N GLU A 420 -21.21 -3.17 -4.86
CA GLU A 420 -21.01 -2.39 -6.10
C GLU A 420 -21.80 -2.96 -7.28
N ILE A 421 -21.83 -4.29 -7.40
CA ILE A 421 -22.57 -5.04 -8.42
C ILE A 421 -24.07 -4.83 -8.30
N PHE A 422 -24.65 -4.71 -7.11
CA PHE A 422 -26.11 -4.59 -6.96
C PHE A 422 -26.61 -3.16 -6.75
N SER A 423 -25.76 -2.25 -6.27
CA SER A 423 -26.17 -0.87 -6.02
C SER A 423 -25.71 0.14 -7.08
N ASN A 424 -24.73 -0.20 -7.92
CA ASN A 424 -23.95 0.75 -8.74
C ASN A 424 -23.22 1.83 -7.92
N LYS A 425 -23.05 1.63 -6.61
CA LYS A 425 -22.31 2.53 -5.72
C LYS A 425 -21.13 1.78 -5.13
N ARG A 426 -19.99 2.45 -5.04
CA ARG A 426 -18.83 1.93 -4.34
C ARG A 426 -19.12 1.77 -2.84
N PRO A 427 -18.51 0.80 -2.14
CA PRO A 427 -18.47 0.79 -0.69
C PRO A 427 -17.99 2.14 -0.15
N TRP A 428 -18.68 2.68 0.85
CA TRP A 428 -18.46 4.04 1.37
C TRP A 428 -18.49 5.14 0.30
N HIS A 429 -19.43 5.08 -0.67
CA HIS A 429 -19.52 6.07 -1.75
C HIS A 429 -19.63 7.53 -1.29
N TYR A 430 -20.08 7.76 -0.05
CA TYR A 430 -20.16 9.09 0.57
C TYR A 430 -18.81 9.61 1.08
N ILE A 431 -17.81 8.73 1.23
CA ILE A 431 -16.44 9.10 1.57
C ILE A 431 -15.65 9.31 0.28
N SER A 432 -15.04 10.48 0.10
CA SER A 432 -14.15 10.75 -1.03
C SER A 432 -12.99 9.77 -1.11
N SER A 433 -12.55 9.41 -2.32
CA SER A 433 -11.33 8.63 -2.52
C SER A 433 -10.10 9.30 -1.90
N SER A 434 -10.03 10.62 -1.83
CA SER A 434 -8.91 11.33 -1.15
C SER A 434 -8.90 11.18 0.38
N LYS A 435 -9.95 10.59 0.98
CA LYS A 435 -10.11 10.39 2.43
C LYS A 435 -10.14 8.90 2.80
N ALA A 436 -9.22 8.10 2.23
CA ALA A 436 -9.15 6.66 2.49
C ALA A 436 -9.03 6.30 3.99
N ASN A 437 -8.42 7.19 4.79
CA ASN A 437 -8.30 7.04 6.23
C ASN A 437 -9.66 7.10 6.96
N SER A 438 -10.66 7.80 6.41
CA SER A 438 -12.00 7.81 7.00
C SER A 438 -12.69 6.45 6.86
N ILE A 439 -12.45 5.72 5.76
CA ILE A 439 -12.95 4.33 5.59
C ILE A 439 -12.28 3.41 6.61
N PHE A 440 -10.96 3.52 6.73
CA PHE A 440 -10.20 2.81 7.74
C PHE A 440 -10.76 3.07 9.15
N PHE A 441 -11.08 4.32 9.47
CA PHE A 441 -11.64 4.70 10.77
C PHE A 441 -13.00 4.04 11.04
N GLU A 442 -13.88 3.96 10.04
CA GLU A 442 -15.16 3.25 10.21
C GLU A 442 -14.98 1.75 10.40
N ILE A 443 -14.08 1.14 9.63
CA ILE A 443 -13.72 -0.28 9.75
C ILE A 443 -13.11 -0.57 11.13
N PHE A 444 -12.16 0.26 11.57
CA PHE A 444 -11.51 0.13 12.87
C PHE A 444 -12.53 0.18 14.03
N ASN A 445 -13.52 1.05 13.91
CA ASN A 445 -14.60 1.20 14.89
C ASN A 445 -15.72 0.19 14.76
N LYS A 446 -15.51 -0.86 13.97
CA LYS A 446 -16.47 -1.93 13.76
C LYS A 446 -17.86 -1.44 13.31
N LYS A 447 -17.92 -0.30 12.61
CA LYS A 447 -19.19 0.18 12.05
C LYS A 447 -19.72 -0.83 11.03
N PRO A 448 -21.03 -1.07 10.95
CA PRO A 448 -21.59 -1.93 9.91
C PRO A 448 -21.19 -1.44 8.51
N ILE A 449 -20.93 -2.36 7.58
CA ILE A 449 -20.65 -1.99 6.20
C ILE A 449 -21.86 -1.23 5.61
N PRO A 450 -21.67 -0.07 4.94
CA PRO A 450 -22.79 0.70 4.42
C PRO A 450 -23.40 -0.02 3.20
N VAL A 451 -24.58 -0.58 3.37
CA VAL A 451 -25.37 -1.18 2.28
C VAL A 451 -26.39 -0.16 1.77
N PRO A 452 -26.35 0.23 0.49
CA PRO A 452 -27.33 1.16 -0.08
C PRO A 452 -28.77 0.62 -0.03
N GLU A 453 -29.74 1.51 0.24
CA GLU A 453 -31.17 1.18 0.39
C GLU A 453 -31.80 0.49 -0.83
N ASN A 454 -31.22 0.69 -2.02
CA ASN A 454 -31.70 0.07 -3.25
C ASN A 454 -31.26 -1.38 -3.45
N VAL A 455 -30.48 -1.94 -2.51
CA VAL A 455 -30.12 -3.36 -2.49
C VAL A 455 -31.23 -4.14 -1.80
N VAL A 456 -31.71 -5.21 -2.44
CA VAL A 456 -32.80 -6.04 -1.89
C VAL A 456 -32.36 -6.76 -0.60
N PRO A 457 -33.30 -7.01 0.35
CA PRO A 457 -32.96 -7.55 1.68
C PRO A 457 -32.14 -8.83 1.65
N GLU A 458 -32.44 -9.76 0.74
CA GLU A 458 -31.77 -11.06 0.61
C GLU A 458 -30.28 -10.88 0.24
N ILE A 459 -29.98 -9.91 -0.64
CA ILE A 459 -28.60 -9.58 -1.01
C ILE A 459 -27.91 -8.80 0.11
N ALA A 460 -28.64 -7.94 0.81
CA ALA A 460 -28.12 -7.22 1.97
C ALA A 460 -27.71 -8.17 3.10
N GLU A 461 -28.41 -9.28 3.28
CA GLU A 461 -28.06 -10.33 4.24
C GLU A 461 -26.76 -11.05 3.85
N ILE A 462 -26.62 -11.46 2.59
CA ILE A 462 -25.38 -12.05 2.05
C ILE A 462 -24.20 -11.09 2.24
N ILE A 463 -24.37 -9.80 1.94
CA ILE A 463 -23.32 -8.79 2.14
C ILE A 463 -22.90 -8.71 3.62
N LYS A 464 -23.86 -8.73 4.54
CA LYS A 464 -23.60 -8.68 5.98
C LYS A 464 -22.83 -9.90 6.45
N ASP A 465 -23.15 -11.09 5.94
CA ASP A 465 -22.43 -12.32 6.26
C ASP A 465 -20.99 -12.27 5.75
N CYS A 466 -20.79 -11.91 4.47
CA CYS A 466 -19.45 -11.74 3.92
C CYS A 466 -18.61 -10.68 4.65
N CYS A 467 -19.24 -9.66 5.23
CA CYS A 467 -18.57 -8.52 5.88
C CYS A 467 -18.62 -8.58 7.41
N ARG A 468 -18.71 -9.78 8.00
CA ARG A 468 -18.60 -9.94 9.47
C ARG A 468 -17.19 -9.59 9.95
N TYR A 469 -17.08 -8.86 11.04
CA TYR A 469 -15.78 -8.46 11.60
C TYR A 469 -14.96 -9.63 12.16
N ASN A 470 -15.61 -10.71 12.58
CA ASN A 470 -14.91 -11.95 12.90
C ASN A 470 -14.73 -12.76 11.60
N PRO A 471 -13.48 -12.94 11.11
CA PRO A 471 -13.23 -13.62 9.84
C PRO A 471 -13.83 -15.03 9.80
N LYS A 472 -13.72 -15.80 10.89
CA LYS A 472 -14.23 -17.19 10.98
C LYS A 472 -15.75 -17.33 10.85
N ARG A 473 -16.48 -16.21 10.85
CA ARG A 473 -17.95 -16.19 10.70
C ARG A 473 -18.39 -15.73 9.31
N ARG A 474 -17.47 -15.38 8.41
CA ARG A 474 -17.77 -14.93 7.04
C ARG A 474 -18.12 -16.07 6.12
#